data_AF-A0AAW0XAB6-F1
#
_entry.id   AF-A0AAW0XAB6-F1
#
_cell.length_a   1.000
_cell.length_b   1.000
_cell.length_c   1.000
_cell.angle_alpha   90.00
_cell.angle_beta   90.00
_cell.angle_gamma   90.00
#
_symmetry.space_group_name_H-M   'P 1'
#
loop_
_entity.id
_entity.type
_entity.pdbx_description
1 polymer ?
#
loop_
_entity_poly.entity_id
_entity_poly.type
_entity_poly.pdbx_seq_one_letter_code
_entity_poly.pdbx_strand_id
1 'polypeptide(L)'
;MSKKRCKDLMKLDFYEILEISINAEEKEIKKSYRKKALKCHPDKNPDNPDASAEFDKLKKILEILLDPGTRKAYDKVLKSRKAAAVRAREADAKTQKFRSDLEERERRFQQTREHLHISEEEKLRRELKRLEDEGERLIAEELARVNREVEEELLHSKSKVSKSSDPVNTDTQGHKVKVKWVPTEDWPGYTEQEIHQLFYKWGDINALVMKQKTKKGTALIDYKTKTAADMAVQYEKGQVGKPVEVSLIQEAPEKRSHPKHKSDKQTESKPKSNLDYESIAAMNQRRQEERRRLIEEIMKEEGMMK
;
A
#
# COMPACT_ATOMS: atom_id res chain seq x y z
N MET A 1 -0.70 53.96 42.28
CA MET A 1 -1.64 53.18 41.45
C MET A 1 -0.93 52.63 40.22
N SER A 2 -1.20 51.40 39.77
CA SER A 2 -0.43 50.77 38.68
C SER A 2 -0.86 51.23 37.28
N LYS A 3 0.11 51.61 36.44
CA LYS A 3 -0.07 52.01 35.03
C LYS A 3 -0.82 50.97 34.19
N LYS A 4 -0.76 49.69 34.56
CA LYS A 4 -1.45 48.58 33.87
C LYS A 4 -2.97 48.81 33.82
N ARG A 5 -3.60 49.15 34.96
CA ARG A 5 -5.06 49.37 35.04
C ARG A 5 -5.56 50.50 34.14
N CYS A 6 -4.80 51.58 33.97
CA CYS A 6 -5.18 52.67 33.05
C CYS A 6 -5.03 52.26 31.57
N LYS A 7 -4.01 51.45 31.22
CA LYS A 7 -3.84 50.92 29.86
C LYS A 7 -4.95 49.94 29.48
N ASP A 8 -5.46 49.17 30.44
CA ASP A 8 -6.61 48.30 30.24
C ASP A 8 -7.93 49.09 30.13
N LEU A 9 -8.12 50.15 30.92
CA LEU A 9 -9.27 51.06 30.81
C LEU A 9 -9.39 51.65 29.39
N MET A 10 -8.28 52.11 28.79
CA MET A 10 -8.25 52.67 27.44
C MET A 10 -8.64 51.68 26.32
N LYS A 11 -8.70 50.37 26.58
CA LYS A 11 -9.17 49.37 25.60
C LYS A 11 -10.69 49.41 25.40
N LEU A 12 -11.44 49.92 26.38
CA LEU A 12 -12.90 49.96 26.36
C LEU A 12 -13.43 51.13 25.52
N ASP A 13 -14.75 51.18 25.31
CA ASP A 13 -15.45 52.35 24.77
C ASP A 13 -16.20 53.06 25.92
N PHE A 14 -15.80 54.30 26.19
CA PHE A 14 -16.33 55.09 27.32
C PHE A 14 -17.74 55.62 27.08
N TYR A 15 -18.11 55.85 25.82
CA TYR A 15 -19.43 56.32 25.45
C TYR A 15 -20.44 55.19 25.51
N GLU A 16 -20.02 53.98 25.11
CA GLU A 16 -20.77 52.74 25.29
C GLU A 16 -20.97 52.41 26.79
N ILE A 17 -19.90 52.48 27.60
CA ILE A 17 -20.00 52.26 29.07
C ILE A 17 -20.90 53.31 29.75
N LEU A 18 -21.04 54.53 29.20
CA LEU A 18 -21.98 55.54 29.69
C LEU A 18 -23.34 55.55 28.98
N GLU A 19 -23.63 54.66 28.03
CA GLU A 19 -24.89 54.65 27.24
C GLU A 19 -25.21 56.02 26.59
N ILE A 20 -24.21 56.67 26.00
CA ILE A 20 -24.31 58.01 25.38
C ILE A 20 -23.67 58.07 24.00
N SER A 21 -24.00 59.11 23.23
CA SER A 21 -23.32 59.41 21.97
C SER A 21 -21.88 59.90 22.18
N ILE A 22 -20.99 59.63 21.23
CA ILE A 22 -19.64 60.23 21.17
C ILE A 22 -19.69 61.78 21.11
N ASN A 23 -20.76 62.31 20.54
CA ASN A 23 -21.02 63.76 20.42
C ASN A 23 -21.71 64.35 21.67
N ALA A 24 -21.90 63.58 22.75
CA ALA A 24 -22.61 64.04 23.94
C ALA A 24 -21.93 65.27 24.61
N GLU A 25 -22.77 66.22 25.04
CA GLU A 25 -22.36 67.36 25.87
C GLU A 25 -21.89 66.89 27.26
N GLU A 26 -21.05 67.69 27.93
CA GLU A 26 -20.72 67.49 29.35
C GLU A 26 -21.95 67.37 30.24
N LYS A 27 -23.03 68.10 29.97
CA LYS A 27 -24.28 68.04 30.74
C LYS A 27 -24.89 66.63 30.68
N GLU A 28 -24.82 65.99 29.51
CA GLU A 28 -25.32 64.64 29.27
C GLU A 28 -24.39 63.59 29.88
N ILE A 29 -23.07 63.73 29.72
CA ILE A 29 -22.06 62.90 30.39
C ILE A 29 -22.28 62.92 31.92
N LYS A 30 -22.39 64.12 32.52
CA LYS A 30 -22.68 64.33 33.95
C LYS A 30 -24.08 63.81 34.35
N LYS A 31 -25.04 63.69 33.43
CA LYS A 31 -26.39 63.15 33.68
C LYS A 31 -26.38 61.62 33.65
N SER A 32 -25.71 60.99 32.67
CA SER A 32 -25.62 59.53 32.60
C SER A 32 -24.72 58.96 33.69
N TYR A 33 -23.57 59.59 33.97
CA TYR A 33 -22.72 59.20 35.11
C TYR A 33 -23.51 59.15 36.42
N ARG A 34 -24.32 60.17 36.73
CA ARG A 34 -25.16 60.17 37.95
C ARG A 34 -26.16 59.00 37.97
N LYS A 35 -26.78 58.65 36.83
CA LYS A 35 -27.66 57.48 36.72
C LYS A 35 -26.91 56.17 36.99
N LYS A 36 -25.74 55.97 36.38
CA LYS A 36 -24.97 54.71 36.53
C LYS A 36 -24.28 54.61 37.90
N ALA A 37 -23.75 55.71 38.41
CA ALA A 37 -23.15 55.79 39.76
C ALA A 37 -24.17 55.45 40.87
N LEU A 38 -25.45 55.82 40.71
CA LEU A 38 -26.52 55.42 41.63
C LEU A 38 -26.86 53.92 41.53
N LYS A 39 -26.85 53.33 40.32
CA LYS A 39 -27.04 51.88 40.13
C LYS A 39 -25.90 51.06 40.74
N CYS A 40 -24.65 51.49 40.52
CA CYS A 40 -23.44 50.78 40.96
C CYS A 40 -22.91 51.24 42.33
N HIS A 41 -23.70 51.97 43.13
CA HIS A 41 -23.22 52.52 44.40
C HIS A 41 -23.01 51.40 45.43
N PRO A 42 -21.84 51.27 46.09
CA PRO A 42 -21.56 50.14 46.99
C PRO A 42 -22.52 50.09 48.19
N ASP A 43 -22.84 51.23 48.80
CA ASP A 43 -23.82 51.36 49.90
C ASP A 43 -25.24 50.92 49.52
N LYS A 44 -25.58 50.88 48.22
CA LYS A 44 -26.87 50.39 47.71
C LYS A 44 -26.82 48.94 47.19
N ASN A 45 -25.64 48.35 47.11
CA ASN A 45 -25.40 47.00 46.60
C ASN A 45 -24.35 46.29 47.48
N PRO A 46 -24.55 46.17 48.81
CA PRO A 46 -23.54 45.61 49.71
C PRO A 46 -23.18 44.16 49.37
N ASP A 47 -24.13 43.41 48.81
CA ASP A 47 -23.96 42.01 48.41
C ASP A 47 -23.17 41.81 47.10
N ASN A 48 -22.83 42.90 46.39
CA ASN A 48 -22.14 42.85 45.10
C ASN A 48 -20.67 43.33 45.23
N PRO A 49 -19.68 42.42 45.25
CA PRO A 49 -18.26 42.80 45.41
C PRO A 49 -17.74 43.64 44.23
N ASP A 50 -18.28 43.48 43.03
CA ASP A 50 -17.86 44.21 41.83
C ASP A 50 -18.44 45.64 41.76
N ALA A 51 -19.46 45.97 42.56
CA ALA A 51 -20.06 47.31 42.56
C ALA A 51 -19.03 48.41 42.85
N SER A 52 -18.12 48.16 43.80
CA SER A 52 -16.99 49.05 44.11
C SER A 52 -16.06 49.23 42.90
N ALA A 53 -15.71 48.14 42.21
CA ALA A 53 -14.81 48.18 41.06
C ALA A 53 -15.43 48.91 39.84
N GLU A 54 -16.72 48.67 39.56
CA GLU A 54 -17.44 49.32 38.46
C GLU A 54 -17.70 50.80 38.76
N PHE A 55 -18.02 51.17 40.01
CA PHE A 55 -18.10 52.57 40.43
C PHE A 55 -16.75 53.30 40.27
N ASP A 56 -15.67 52.68 40.73
CA ASP A 56 -14.32 53.26 40.65
C ASP A 56 -13.82 53.37 39.19
N LYS A 57 -14.30 52.50 38.29
CA LYS A 57 -14.12 52.58 36.83
C LYS A 57 -14.94 53.70 36.19
N LEU A 58 -16.24 53.80 36.51
CA LEU A 58 -17.12 54.89 36.06
C LEU A 58 -16.56 56.27 36.45
N LYS A 59 -16.00 56.39 37.66
CA LYS A 59 -15.36 57.62 38.14
C LYS A 59 -14.17 58.07 37.27
N LYS A 60 -13.30 57.14 36.89
CA LYS A 60 -12.14 57.41 35.99
C LYS A 60 -12.58 57.73 34.55
N ILE A 61 -13.69 57.13 34.10
CA ILE A 61 -14.28 57.44 32.79
C ILE A 61 -14.82 58.88 32.79
N LEU A 62 -15.51 59.31 33.85
CA LEU A 62 -15.95 60.70 33.99
C LEU A 62 -14.76 61.67 33.98
N GLU A 63 -13.71 61.37 34.73
CA GLU A 63 -12.49 62.18 34.82
C GLU A 63 -11.87 62.45 33.42
N ILE A 64 -11.74 61.41 32.59
CA ILE A 64 -11.20 61.51 31.23
C ILE A 64 -12.16 62.19 30.23
N LEU A 65 -13.49 62.08 30.43
CA LEU A 65 -14.48 62.68 29.54
C LEU A 65 -14.84 64.13 29.88
N LEU A 66 -14.46 64.62 31.07
CA LEU A 66 -14.69 66.02 31.48
C LEU A 66 -13.53 66.97 31.21
N ASP A 67 -12.29 66.48 31.13
CA ASP A 67 -11.18 67.28 30.63
C ASP A 67 -11.16 67.26 29.08
N PRO A 68 -11.27 68.43 28.40
CA PRO A 68 -11.20 68.50 26.94
C PRO A 68 -9.89 67.96 26.35
N GLY A 69 -8.77 68.03 27.09
CA GLY A 69 -7.47 67.54 26.63
C GLY A 69 -7.43 66.02 26.51
N THR A 70 -7.72 65.32 27.59
CA THR A 70 -7.76 63.85 27.66
C THR A 70 -8.94 63.26 26.89
N ARG A 71 -10.11 63.91 26.85
CA ARG A 71 -11.22 63.52 25.93
C ARG A 71 -10.75 63.54 24.48
N LYS A 72 -10.16 64.64 24.00
CA LYS A 72 -9.66 64.75 22.62
C LYS A 72 -8.55 63.75 22.30
N ALA A 73 -7.69 63.42 23.26
CA ALA A 73 -6.68 62.38 23.12
C ALA A 73 -7.32 60.98 23.02
N TYR A 74 -8.32 60.69 23.86
CA TYR A 74 -9.08 59.44 23.85
C TYR A 74 -9.86 59.26 22.54
N ASP A 75 -10.58 60.29 22.08
CA ASP A 75 -11.35 60.26 20.83
C ASP A 75 -10.46 59.99 19.61
N LYS A 76 -9.23 60.54 19.58
CA LYS A 76 -8.23 60.25 18.54
C LYS A 76 -7.84 58.76 18.54
N VAL A 77 -7.59 58.18 19.71
CA VAL A 77 -7.27 56.75 19.86
C VAL A 77 -8.46 55.86 19.49
N LEU A 78 -9.67 56.22 19.94
CA LEU A 78 -10.90 55.49 19.65
C LEU A 78 -11.20 55.48 18.14
N LYS A 79 -11.09 56.63 17.48
CA LYS A 79 -11.24 56.75 16.02
C LYS A 79 -10.17 55.95 15.27
N SER A 80 -8.90 55.98 15.71
CA SER A 80 -7.86 55.16 15.08
C SER A 80 -8.09 53.66 15.26
N ARG A 81 -8.58 53.23 16.43
CA ARG A 81 -8.92 51.82 16.72
C ARG A 81 -10.07 51.34 15.84
N LYS A 82 -11.17 52.10 15.77
CA LYS A 82 -12.33 51.75 14.92
C LYS A 82 -11.95 51.75 13.43
N ALA A 83 -11.17 52.72 12.95
CA ALA A 83 -10.68 52.74 11.57
C ALA A 83 -9.67 51.62 11.23
N ALA A 84 -8.92 51.11 12.21
CA ALA A 84 -8.05 49.95 12.03
C ALA A 84 -8.85 48.65 11.95
N ALA A 85 -9.87 48.47 12.80
CA ALA A 85 -10.74 47.30 12.78
C ALA A 85 -11.53 47.16 11.47
N VAL A 86 -12.00 48.28 10.89
CA VAL A 86 -12.64 48.30 9.57
C VAL A 86 -11.66 47.84 8.47
N ARG A 87 -10.45 48.40 8.43
CA ARG A 87 -9.42 48.02 7.45
C ARG A 87 -8.96 46.56 7.59
N ALA A 88 -8.90 46.03 8.81
CA ALA A 88 -8.65 44.61 9.03
C ALA A 88 -9.76 43.75 8.40
N ARG A 89 -11.03 44.01 8.77
CA ARG A 89 -12.19 43.28 8.23
C ARG A 89 -12.28 43.35 6.70
N GLU A 90 -11.92 44.47 6.08
CA GLU A 90 -11.84 44.60 4.62
C GLU A 90 -10.70 43.78 4.00
N ALA A 91 -9.53 43.69 4.66
CA ALA A 91 -8.42 42.88 4.21
C ALA A 91 -8.71 41.37 4.37
N ASP A 92 -9.34 40.98 5.49
CA ASP A 92 -9.79 39.61 5.74
C ASP A 92 -10.81 39.17 4.68
N ALA A 93 -11.82 40.00 4.39
CA ALA A 93 -12.83 39.72 3.37
C ALA A 93 -12.23 39.59 1.95
N LYS A 94 -11.24 40.42 1.59
CA LYS A 94 -10.51 40.30 0.33
C LYS A 94 -9.72 38.99 0.26
N THR A 95 -9.00 38.66 1.35
CA THR A 95 -8.19 37.43 1.45
C THR A 95 -9.06 36.18 1.39
N GLN A 96 -10.20 36.18 2.08
CA GLN A 96 -11.20 35.10 2.02
C GLN A 96 -11.75 34.93 0.60
N LYS A 97 -12.07 36.03 -0.11
CA LYS A 97 -12.51 35.94 -1.50
C LYS A 97 -11.42 35.35 -2.40
N PHE A 98 -10.19 35.87 -2.37
CA PHE A 98 -9.10 35.32 -3.18
C PHE A 98 -8.85 33.84 -2.91
N ARG A 99 -8.95 33.39 -1.66
CA ARG A 99 -8.87 31.96 -1.31
C ARG A 99 -10.00 31.14 -1.92
N SER A 100 -11.24 31.64 -1.88
CA SER A 100 -12.40 30.98 -2.49
C SER A 100 -12.28 30.89 -4.02
N ASP A 101 -11.88 32.00 -4.66
CA ASP A 101 -11.70 32.07 -6.13
C ASP A 101 -10.57 31.13 -6.60
N LEU A 102 -9.52 30.94 -5.79
CA LEU A 102 -8.44 29.97 -6.04
C LEU A 102 -8.91 28.52 -5.84
N GLU A 103 -9.55 28.21 -4.71
CA GLU A 103 -10.02 26.85 -4.41
C GLU A 103 -11.04 26.36 -5.46
N GLU A 104 -11.94 27.23 -5.93
CA GLU A 104 -12.87 26.87 -7.01
C GLU A 104 -12.14 26.60 -8.33
N ARG A 105 -11.09 27.37 -8.65
CA ARG A 105 -10.27 27.16 -9.85
C ARG A 105 -9.49 25.84 -9.80
N GLU A 106 -8.88 25.52 -8.66
CA GLU A 106 -8.20 24.24 -8.43
C GLU A 106 -9.19 23.08 -8.52
N ARG A 107 -10.37 23.20 -7.90
CA ARG A 107 -11.44 22.18 -7.96
C ARG A 107 -11.91 21.92 -9.39
N ARG A 108 -12.17 22.97 -10.19
CA ARG A 108 -12.56 22.86 -11.61
C ARG A 108 -11.48 22.18 -12.46
N PHE A 109 -10.20 22.50 -12.23
CA PHE A 109 -9.08 21.85 -12.90
C PHE A 109 -8.98 20.36 -12.51
N GLN A 110 -9.07 20.04 -11.22
CA GLN A 110 -9.00 18.68 -10.72
C GLN A 110 -10.15 17.81 -11.25
N GLN A 111 -11.39 18.31 -11.25
CA GLN A 111 -12.55 17.62 -11.85
C GLN A 111 -12.37 17.36 -13.35
N THR A 112 -11.80 18.31 -14.08
CA THR A 112 -11.50 18.14 -15.52
C THR A 112 -10.47 17.02 -15.73
N ARG A 113 -9.43 16.99 -14.89
CA ARG A 113 -8.36 15.97 -14.91
C ARG A 113 -8.89 14.57 -14.55
N GLU A 114 -9.76 14.49 -13.54
CA GLU A 114 -10.43 13.25 -13.12
C GLU A 114 -11.35 12.70 -14.21
N HIS A 115 -12.18 13.55 -14.83
CA HIS A 115 -13.04 13.16 -15.94
C HIS A 115 -12.24 12.65 -17.15
N LEU A 116 -11.11 13.28 -17.48
CA LEU A 116 -10.20 12.80 -18.53
C LEU A 116 -9.61 11.43 -18.18
N HIS A 117 -9.11 11.26 -16.95
CA HIS A 117 -8.55 9.97 -16.48
C HIS A 117 -9.59 8.85 -16.52
N ILE A 118 -10.82 9.09 -16.05
CA ILE A 118 -11.93 8.12 -16.13
C ILE A 118 -12.21 7.73 -17.59
N SER A 119 -12.24 8.72 -18.51
CA SER A 119 -12.43 8.46 -19.95
C SER A 119 -11.28 7.66 -20.58
N GLU A 120 -10.05 7.80 -20.08
CA GLU A 120 -8.89 7.01 -20.53
C GLU A 120 -8.91 5.59 -19.94
N GLU A 121 -9.23 5.45 -18.66
CA GLU A 121 -9.40 4.17 -17.97
C GLU A 121 -10.53 3.33 -18.59
N GLU A 122 -11.66 3.93 -18.96
CA GLU A 122 -12.74 3.27 -19.71
C GLU A 122 -12.33 2.81 -21.11
N LYS A 123 -11.50 3.59 -21.82
CA LYS A 123 -10.95 3.18 -23.13
C LYS A 123 -10.02 1.98 -22.95
N LEU A 124 -9.12 2.05 -21.97
CA LEU A 124 -8.17 0.99 -21.67
C LEU A 124 -8.87 -0.31 -21.23
N ARG A 125 -9.89 -0.23 -20.37
CA ARG A 125 -10.73 -1.38 -19.98
C ARG A 125 -11.43 -2.04 -21.18
N ARG A 126 -11.97 -1.23 -22.11
CA ARG A 126 -12.62 -1.76 -23.32
C ARG A 126 -11.61 -2.44 -24.26
N GLU A 127 -10.40 -1.90 -24.40
CA GLU A 127 -9.37 -2.50 -25.24
C GLU A 127 -8.76 -3.76 -24.61
N LEU A 128 -8.54 -3.77 -23.29
CA LEU A 128 -8.13 -4.97 -22.54
C LEU A 128 -9.14 -6.10 -22.74
N LYS A 129 -10.44 -5.83 -22.54
CA LYS A 129 -11.47 -6.84 -22.81
C LYS A 129 -11.46 -7.30 -24.27
N ARG A 130 -11.28 -6.40 -25.24
CA ARG A 130 -11.22 -6.76 -26.67
C ARG A 130 -10.07 -7.74 -26.95
N LEU A 131 -8.93 -7.57 -26.28
CA LEU A 131 -7.76 -8.44 -26.38
C LEU A 131 -7.94 -9.77 -25.62
N GLU A 132 -8.66 -9.76 -24.49
CA GLU A 132 -9.07 -10.97 -23.76
C GLU A 132 -10.02 -11.83 -24.61
N ASP A 133 -11.13 -11.24 -25.11
CA ASP A 133 -12.11 -11.90 -25.99
C ASP A 133 -11.44 -12.46 -27.27
N GLU A 134 -10.47 -11.73 -27.86
CA GLU A 134 -9.71 -12.16 -29.04
C GLU A 134 -8.71 -13.29 -28.73
N GLY A 135 -8.05 -13.24 -27.56
CA GLY A 135 -7.14 -14.27 -27.08
C GLY A 135 -7.84 -15.58 -26.73
N GLU A 136 -8.98 -15.51 -26.03
CA GLU A 136 -9.82 -16.67 -25.72
C GLU A 136 -10.27 -17.39 -26.99
N ARG A 137 -10.69 -16.63 -28.02
CA ARG A 137 -11.10 -17.21 -29.31
C ARG A 137 -9.96 -17.99 -29.97
N LEU A 138 -8.74 -17.44 -29.99
CA LEU A 138 -7.57 -18.11 -30.58
C LEU A 138 -7.19 -19.38 -29.82
N ILE A 139 -7.24 -19.35 -28.49
CA ILE A 139 -6.98 -20.53 -27.64
C ILE A 139 -8.04 -21.61 -27.88
N ALA A 140 -9.32 -21.23 -27.96
CA ALA A 140 -10.42 -22.15 -28.24
C ALA A 140 -10.31 -22.80 -29.64
N GLU A 141 -9.89 -22.04 -30.66
CA GLU A 141 -9.67 -22.54 -32.03
C GLU A 141 -8.49 -23.52 -32.09
N GLU A 142 -7.38 -23.21 -31.42
CA GLU A 142 -6.20 -24.10 -31.35
C GLU A 142 -6.52 -25.40 -30.60
N LEU A 143 -7.20 -25.32 -29.44
CA LEU A 143 -7.70 -26.49 -28.71
C LEU A 143 -8.66 -27.32 -29.56
N ALA A 144 -9.54 -26.68 -30.33
CA ALA A 144 -10.43 -27.37 -31.26
C ALA A 144 -9.69 -28.00 -32.45
N ARG A 145 -8.50 -27.52 -32.84
CA ARG A 145 -7.64 -28.24 -33.80
C ARG A 145 -6.98 -29.46 -33.14
N VAL A 146 -6.32 -29.28 -32.01
CA VAL A 146 -5.60 -30.35 -31.29
C VAL A 146 -6.54 -31.49 -30.88
N ASN A 147 -7.76 -31.19 -30.42
CA ASN A 147 -8.73 -32.22 -30.07
C ASN A 147 -9.16 -33.07 -31.28
N ARG A 148 -9.29 -32.47 -32.47
CA ARG A 148 -9.57 -33.22 -33.72
C ARG A 148 -8.39 -34.09 -34.13
N GLU A 149 -7.18 -33.55 -34.05
CA GLU A 149 -5.94 -34.27 -34.36
C GLU A 149 -5.76 -35.51 -33.46
N VAL A 150 -6.03 -35.36 -32.15
CA VAL A 150 -6.05 -36.48 -31.18
C VAL A 150 -7.20 -37.46 -31.42
N GLU A 151 -8.40 -36.99 -31.80
CA GLU A 151 -9.52 -37.87 -32.15
C GLU A 151 -9.23 -38.68 -33.43
N GLU A 152 -8.60 -38.07 -34.43
CA GLU A 152 -8.12 -38.75 -35.63
C GLU A 152 -7.03 -39.78 -35.29
N GLU A 153 -6.06 -39.50 -34.43
CA GLU A 153 -5.11 -40.52 -33.95
C GLU A 153 -5.79 -41.67 -33.19
N LEU A 154 -6.80 -41.36 -32.36
CA LEU A 154 -7.60 -42.36 -31.64
C LEU A 154 -8.43 -43.24 -32.58
N LEU A 155 -8.90 -42.71 -33.71
CA LEU A 155 -9.57 -43.48 -34.75
C LEU A 155 -8.58 -44.34 -35.55
N HIS A 156 -7.47 -43.76 -36.02
CA HIS A 156 -6.42 -44.48 -36.76
C HIS A 156 -5.74 -45.58 -35.93
N SER A 157 -5.65 -45.42 -34.60
CA SER A 157 -5.16 -46.47 -33.70
C SER A 157 -6.21 -47.55 -33.46
N LYS A 158 -7.49 -47.21 -33.20
CA LYS A 158 -8.60 -48.19 -33.13
C LYS A 158 -8.69 -49.06 -34.38
N SER A 159 -8.53 -48.49 -35.58
CA SER A 159 -8.50 -49.25 -36.85
C SER A 159 -7.36 -50.27 -36.93
N LYS A 160 -6.26 -50.10 -36.18
CA LYS A 160 -5.14 -51.05 -36.11
C LYS A 160 -5.33 -52.11 -35.02
N VAL A 161 -6.09 -51.82 -33.96
CA VAL A 161 -6.37 -52.75 -32.84
C VAL A 161 -7.55 -53.68 -33.16
N SER A 162 -7.47 -54.35 -34.31
CA SER A 162 -8.40 -55.41 -34.72
C SER A 162 -7.71 -56.69 -35.21
N LYS A 163 -6.40 -56.85 -34.95
CA LYS A 163 -5.64 -58.04 -35.41
C LYS A 163 -4.43 -58.48 -34.58
N SER A 164 -4.50 -58.43 -33.25
CA SER A 164 -3.63 -59.25 -32.37
C SER A 164 -4.18 -59.34 -30.96
N SER A 165 -4.39 -60.57 -30.46
CA SER A 165 -4.49 -60.84 -29.04
C SER A 165 -3.10 -60.95 -28.43
N ASP A 166 -2.84 -60.24 -27.34
CA ASP A 166 -2.00 -60.73 -26.23
C ASP A 166 -2.12 -59.77 -25.02
N PRO A 167 -2.07 -60.27 -23.77
CA PRO A 167 -2.13 -59.43 -22.58
C PRO A 167 -0.78 -58.73 -22.34
N VAL A 168 -0.70 -57.44 -22.63
CA VAL A 168 0.50 -56.64 -22.32
C VAL A 168 0.69 -56.55 -20.81
N ASN A 169 1.78 -57.14 -20.32
CA ASN A 169 2.26 -57.00 -18.96
C ASN A 169 2.48 -55.51 -18.63
N THR A 170 1.71 -54.96 -17.70
CA THR A 170 2.10 -53.72 -17.02
C THR A 170 3.27 -54.04 -16.09
N ASP A 171 4.48 -53.71 -16.53
CA ASP A 171 5.72 -53.98 -15.80
C ASP A 171 5.59 -53.51 -14.34
N THR A 172 5.60 -54.46 -13.42
CA THR A 172 5.22 -54.24 -12.02
C THR A 172 6.45 -54.00 -11.14
N GLN A 173 7.59 -53.66 -11.76
CA GLN A 173 8.77 -53.10 -11.10
C GLN A 173 8.46 -51.71 -10.53
N GLY A 174 7.85 -51.69 -9.34
CA GLY A 174 7.55 -50.44 -8.62
C GLY A 174 8.78 -49.55 -8.48
N HIS A 175 8.67 -48.29 -8.87
CA HIS A 175 9.75 -47.33 -9.04
C HIS A 175 10.21 -46.79 -7.68
N LYS A 176 10.84 -47.65 -6.89
CA LYS A 176 11.06 -47.46 -5.47
C LYS A 176 12.36 -46.74 -5.17
N VAL A 177 12.26 -45.58 -4.53
CA VAL A 177 13.40 -44.85 -3.95
C VAL A 177 13.41 -44.98 -2.44
N LYS A 178 14.62 -45.06 -1.89
CA LYS A 178 14.92 -45.08 -0.47
C LYS A 178 15.54 -43.74 -0.07
N VAL A 179 14.84 -43.03 0.79
CA VAL A 179 15.26 -41.75 1.38
C VAL A 179 15.80 -42.01 2.78
N LYS A 180 16.93 -41.40 3.14
CA LYS A 180 17.53 -41.47 4.48
C LYS A 180 17.81 -40.06 4.99
N TRP A 181 17.67 -39.85 6.29
CA TRP A 181 18.10 -38.61 6.97
C TRP A 181 18.62 -38.91 8.37
N VAL A 182 19.37 -37.96 8.94
CA VAL A 182 19.94 -38.02 10.28
C VAL A 182 19.40 -36.85 11.09
N PRO A 183 18.57 -37.08 12.13
CA PRO A 183 18.18 -36.04 13.08
C PRO A 183 19.39 -35.37 13.74
N THR A 184 19.24 -34.09 14.08
CA THR A 184 20.22 -33.30 14.84
C THR A 184 19.61 -32.86 16.17
N GLU A 185 20.40 -32.25 17.06
CA GLU A 185 19.91 -31.86 18.40
C GLU A 185 18.76 -30.83 18.32
N ASP A 186 18.83 -29.90 17.35
CA ASP A 186 17.78 -28.91 17.09
C ASP A 186 16.63 -29.41 16.18
N TRP A 187 16.73 -30.62 15.58
CA TRP A 187 15.74 -31.12 14.62
C TRP A 187 15.50 -32.64 14.73
N PRO A 188 14.30 -33.08 15.18
CA PRO A 188 14.02 -34.49 15.46
C PRO A 188 13.88 -35.39 14.21
N GLY A 189 14.02 -34.83 13.00
CA GLY A 189 13.83 -35.53 11.73
C GLY A 189 12.53 -35.13 11.02
N TYR A 190 12.35 -35.59 9.77
CA TYR A 190 11.19 -35.26 8.95
C TYR A 190 9.90 -35.95 9.42
N THR A 191 8.78 -35.25 9.27
CA THR A 191 7.42 -35.80 9.34
C THR A 191 6.97 -36.40 8.01
N GLU A 192 5.92 -37.22 8.03
CA GLU A 192 5.35 -37.85 6.83
C GLU A 192 4.85 -36.83 5.81
N GLN A 193 4.25 -35.74 6.28
CA GLN A 193 3.74 -34.65 5.44
C GLN A 193 4.88 -33.86 4.78
N GLU A 194 5.98 -33.59 5.50
CA GLU A 194 7.17 -32.95 4.90
C GLU A 194 7.81 -33.84 3.82
N ILE A 195 7.96 -35.15 4.07
CA ILE A 195 8.46 -36.09 3.05
C ILE A 195 7.53 -36.13 1.85
N HIS A 196 6.21 -36.25 2.05
CA HIS A 196 5.24 -36.26 0.96
C HIS A 196 5.34 -34.98 0.12
N GLN A 197 5.36 -33.80 0.74
CA GLN A 197 5.50 -32.52 0.03
C GLN A 197 6.85 -32.39 -0.70
N LEU A 198 7.94 -32.83 -0.09
CA LEU A 198 9.28 -32.76 -0.69
C LEU A 198 9.39 -33.62 -1.95
N PHE A 199 8.75 -34.79 -1.96
CA PHE A 199 8.89 -35.79 -3.02
C PHE A 199 7.77 -35.82 -4.06
N TYR A 200 6.56 -35.32 -3.73
CA TYR A 200 5.44 -35.22 -4.68
C TYR A 200 5.73 -34.30 -5.88
N LYS A 201 6.56 -33.25 -5.68
CA LYS A 201 6.95 -32.32 -6.75
C LYS A 201 7.72 -32.98 -7.91
N TRP A 202 8.26 -34.18 -7.72
CA TRP A 202 8.96 -34.96 -8.75
C TRP A 202 8.00 -35.88 -9.54
N GLY A 203 6.80 -36.13 -9.02
CA GLY A 203 5.75 -36.92 -9.69
C GLY A 203 4.84 -37.65 -8.71
N ASP A 204 3.82 -38.30 -9.27
CA ASP A 204 2.81 -39.02 -8.50
C ASP A 204 3.37 -40.22 -7.73
N ILE A 205 3.11 -40.22 -6.42
CA ILE A 205 3.47 -41.28 -5.47
C ILE A 205 2.30 -42.30 -5.42
N ASN A 206 2.62 -43.59 -5.52
CA ASN A 206 1.68 -44.69 -5.27
C ASN A 206 1.62 -45.06 -3.78
N ALA A 207 2.78 -45.10 -3.11
CA ALA A 207 2.89 -45.41 -1.69
C ALA A 207 4.08 -44.67 -1.06
N LEU A 208 3.86 -44.17 0.16
CA LEU A 208 4.88 -43.63 1.06
C LEU A 208 4.85 -44.45 2.35
N VAL A 209 6.01 -44.90 2.82
CA VAL A 209 6.16 -45.56 4.14
C VAL A 209 7.41 -45.04 4.82
N MET A 210 7.26 -44.39 5.98
CA MET A 210 8.39 -43.88 6.77
C MET A 210 8.63 -44.65 8.07
N LYS A 211 9.88 -44.62 8.55
CA LYS A 211 10.27 -45.15 9.86
C LYS A 211 11.38 -44.29 10.46
N GLN A 212 11.03 -43.52 11.49
CA GLN A 212 11.98 -42.72 12.27
C GLN A 212 12.52 -43.55 13.46
N LYS A 213 13.83 -43.50 13.68
CA LYS A 213 14.49 -43.95 14.92
C LYS A 213 15.30 -42.79 15.49
N THR A 214 15.56 -42.83 16.80
CA THR A 214 16.25 -41.78 17.58
C THR A 214 17.60 -41.28 17.05
N LYS A 215 18.23 -41.97 16.10
CA LYS A 215 19.50 -41.54 15.47
C LYS A 215 19.49 -41.51 13.93
N LYS A 216 18.45 -42.04 13.27
CA LYS A 216 18.32 -42.09 11.79
C LYS A 216 16.85 -42.25 11.38
N GLY A 217 16.41 -41.51 10.37
CA GLY A 217 15.14 -41.72 9.69
C GLY A 217 15.33 -42.38 8.32
N THR A 218 14.28 -43.04 7.84
CA THR A 218 14.24 -43.64 6.50
C THR A 218 12.81 -43.63 5.98
N ALA A 219 12.63 -43.32 4.70
CA ALA A 219 11.37 -43.52 3.98
C ALA A 219 11.59 -44.37 2.71
N LEU A 220 10.53 -45.07 2.32
CA LEU A 220 10.39 -45.78 1.06
C LEU A 220 9.25 -45.10 0.29
N ILE A 221 9.52 -44.74 -0.96
CA ILE A 221 8.57 -44.04 -1.84
C ILE A 221 8.49 -44.83 -3.14
N ASP A 222 7.28 -45.25 -3.51
CA ASP A 222 6.99 -45.97 -4.76
C ASP A 222 6.30 -45.00 -5.73
N TYR A 223 6.91 -44.72 -6.88
CA TYR A 223 6.41 -43.76 -7.87
C TYR A 223 5.61 -44.43 -8.99
N LYS A 224 4.61 -43.72 -9.54
CA LYS A 224 3.89 -44.16 -10.75
C LYS A 224 4.81 -44.28 -11.97
N THR A 225 5.84 -43.43 -12.06
CA THR A 225 6.74 -43.37 -13.21
C THR A 225 8.20 -43.46 -12.81
N LYS A 226 8.99 -44.16 -13.63
CA LYS A 226 10.44 -44.23 -13.50
C LYS A 226 11.10 -42.86 -13.52
N THR A 227 10.60 -41.95 -14.36
CA THR A 227 11.12 -40.58 -14.48
C THR A 227 11.04 -39.80 -13.17
N ALA A 228 9.98 -39.97 -12.38
CA ALA A 228 9.85 -39.32 -11.08
C ALA A 228 10.89 -39.85 -10.07
N ALA A 229 11.11 -41.17 -10.05
CA ALA A 229 12.14 -41.81 -9.22
C ALA A 229 13.56 -41.37 -9.61
N ASP A 230 13.88 -41.36 -10.91
CA ASP A 230 15.19 -40.94 -11.42
C ASP A 230 15.46 -39.45 -11.13
N MET A 231 14.48 -38.56 -11.33
CA MET A 231 14.59 -37.14 -10.98
C MET A 231 14.76 -36.90 -9.48
N ALA A 232 14.00 -37.60 -8.64
CA ALA A 232 14.11 -37.50 -7.18
C ALA A 232 15.51 -37.94 -6.70
N VAL A 233 16.09 -38.99 -7.28
CA VAL A 233 17.47 -39.43 -6.97
C VAL A 233 18.52 -38.43 -7.47
N GLN A 234 18.32 -37.82 -8.64
CA GLN A 234 19.29 -36.92 -9.25
C GLN A 234 19.34 -35.52 -8.59
N TYR A 235 18.19 -34.99 -8.18
CA TYR A 235 18.07 -33.56 -7.81
C TYR A 235 17.63 -33.31 -6.36
N GLU A 236 17.04 -34.28 -5.65
CA GLU A 236 16.60 -34.04 -4.28
C GLU A 236 17.76 -34.11 -3.27
N LYS A 237 17.84 -33.10 -2.40
CA LYS A 237 18.89 -32.95 -1.38
C LYS A 237 18.36 -32.53 -0.01
N GLY A 238 17.06 -32.22 0.09
CA GLY A 238 16.41 -31.79 1.32
C GLY A 238 16.34 -30.28 1.48
N GLN A 239 15.78 -29.84 2.59
CA GLN A 239 15.73 -28.42 2.97
C GLN A 239 17.07 -27.98 3.57
N VAL A 240 17.33 -26.67 3.57
CA VAL A 240 18.53 -26.08 4.22
C VAL A 240 18.53 -26.48 5.70
N GLY A 241 19.65 -27.08 6.16
CA GLY A 241 19.77 -27.64 7.52
C GLY A 241 19.15 -29.03 7.73
N LYS A 242 18.35 -29.55 6.80
CA LYS A 242 17.69 -30.87 6.87
C LYS A 242 18.05 -31.75 5.64
N PRO A 243 19.30 -32.22 5.50
CA PRO A 243 19.73 -32.98 4.33
C PRO A 243 19.03 -34.34 4.22
N VAL A 244 18.76 -34.78 2.99
CA VAL A 244 18.37 -36.17 2.68
C VAL A 244 19.37 -36.84 1.74
N GLU A 245 19.53 -38.14 1.90
CA GLU A 245 20.23 -39.03 0.97
C GLU A 245 19.17 -39.87 0.23
N VAL A 246 19.09 -39.75 -1.09
CA VAL A 246 18.11 -40.48 -1.93
C VAL A 246 18.83 -41.51 -2.78
N SER A 247 18.28 -42.73 -2.85
CA SER A 247 18.89 -43.86 -3.55
C SER A 247 17.83 -44.75 -4.20
N LEU A 248 18.01 -45.13 -5.47
CA LEU A 248 17.11 -46.06 -6.16
C LEU A 248 17.33 -47.49 -5.66
N ILE A 249 16.26 -48.24 -5.44
CA ILE A 249 16.34 -49.63 -4.97
C ILE A 249 16.40 -50.56 -6.19
N GLN A 250 17.61 -50.96 -6.58
CA GLN A 250 17.81 -51.99 -7.61
C GLN A 250 17.79 -53.39 -7.00
N GLU A 251 17.07 -54.31 -7.66
CA GLU A 251 17.28 -55.75 -7.48
C GLU A 251 18.40 -56.28 -8.40
N ALA A 252 18.87 -57.50 -8.18
CA ALA A 252 20.09 -58.02 -8.81
C ALA A 252 19.91 -58.37 -10.32
N PRO A 253 20.98 -58.35 -11.13
CA PRO A 253 20.85 -58.12 -12.58
C PRO A 253 21.02 -59.35 -13.48
N GLU A 254 20.40 -59.31 -14.67
CA GLU A 254 20.73 -60.18 -15.81
C GLU A 254 21.14 -59.36 -17.06
N LYS A 255 22.43 -59.45 -17.39
CA LYS A 255 23.05 -59.49 -18.74
C LYS A 255 22.56 -58.56 -19.87
N ARG A 256 23.47 -57.64 -20.24
CA ARG A 256 23.87 -57.12 -21.58
C ARG A 256 23.09 -57.69 -22.80
N SER A 257 22.76 -56.91 -23.82
CA SER A 257 23.65 -55.99 -24.56
C SER A 257 22.88 -55.16 -25.61
N HIS A 258 23.47 -54.06 -26.13
CA HIS A 258 23.17 -53.45 -27.45
C HIS A 258 24.32 -52.52 -27.90
N PRO A 259 24.63 -52.36 -29.21
CA PRO A 259 25.78 -51.56 -29.68
C PRO A 259 25.43 -50.17 -30.27
N LYS A 260 26.31 -49.21 -29.98
CA LYS A 260 26.76 -48.04 -30.78
C LYS A 260 25.85 -47.38 -31.87
N HIS A 261 25.69 -46.06 -31.68
CA HIS A 261 25.64 -45.00 -32.73
C HIS A 261 24.36 -44.91 -33.63
N LYS A 262 24.04 -43.77 -34.27
CA LYS A 262 24.81 -42.51 -34.48
C LYS A 262 23.91 -41.26 -34.47
N SER A 263 24.55 -40.09 -34.55
CA SER A 263 23.99 -38.73 -34.66
C SER A 263 23.42 -38.39 -36.04
N ASP A 264 22.61 -37.32 -36.14
CA ASP A 264 23.03 -36.16 -36.95
C ASP A 264 22.40 -34.81 -36.54
N LYS A 265 22.81 -33.70 -37.17
CA LYS A 265 22.60 -32.30 -36.73
C LYS A 265 22.77 -31.26 -37.86
N GLN A 266 21.80 -30.35 -38.07
CA GLN A 266 21.86 -29.00 -38.72
C GLN A 266 20.40 -28.44 -38.76
N THR A 267 20.02 -27.18 -38.47
CA THR A 267 20.35 -25.80 -38.96
C THR A 267 20.01 -25.54 -40.43
N GLU A 268 19.43 -24.41 -40.87
CA GLU A 268 19.02 -23.15 -40.17
C GLU A 268 17.52 -22.80 -40.50
N SER A 269 16.95 -21.60 -40.71
CA SER A 269 17.38 -20.19 -40.86
C SER A 269 16.28 -19.18 -40.43
N LYS A 270 16.48 -17.86 -40.63
CA LYS A 270 15.46 -16.79 -40.50
C LYS A 270 15.62 -15.67 -41.54
N PRO A 271 14.51 -15.03 -42.00
CA PRO A 271 14.47 -13.61 -42.35
C PRO A 271 13.94 -12.75 -41.17
N LYS A 272 14.05 -11.42 -41.27
CA LYS A 272 13.66 -10.43 -40.24
C LYS A 272 12.69 -9.38 -40.79
N SER A 273 11.88 -8.79 -39.91
CA SER A 273 11.30 -7.45 -40.07
C SER A 273 11.45 -6.68 -38.76
N ASN A 274 11.74 -5.38 -38.82
CA ASN A 274 11.99 -4.55 -37.63
C ASN A 274 10.72 -3.89 -37.09
N LEU A 275 10.37 -4.21 -35.86
CA LEU A 275 9.69 -3.34 -34.90
C LEU A 275 10.39 -3.57 -33.56
N ASP A 276 10.76 -2.49 -32.85
CA ASP A 276 11.62 -2.56 -31.66
C ASP A 276 10.86 -3.07 -30.41
N TYR A 277 10.58 -4.37 -30.41
CA TYR A 277 10.34 -5.12 -29.18
C TYR A 277 11.68 -5.42 -28.52
N GLU A 278 11.99 -4.70 -27.43
CA GLU A 278 12.96 -5.23 -26.47
C GLU A 278 12.49 -6.62 -26.02
N SER A 279 13.34 -7.63 -26.22
CA SER A 279 13.01 -8.99 -25.80
C SER A 279 12.69 -9.01 -24.31
N ILE A 280 11.71 -9.83 -23.91
CA ILE A 280 11.38 -10.07 -22.49
C ILE A 280 12.63 -10.49 -21.70
N ALA A 281 13.61 -11.14 -22.34
CA ALA A 281 14.91 -11.43 -21.75
C ALA A 281 15.71 -10.16 -21.37
N ALA A 282 15.76 -9.15 -22.25
CA ALA A 282 16.46 -7.88 -22.00
C ALA A 282 15.75 -7.05 -20.92
N MET A 283 14.42 -6.99 -20.93
CA MET A 283 13.65 -6.34 -19.86
C MET A 283 13.87 -7.04 -18.50
N ASN A 284 13.92 -8.38 -18.49
CA ASN A 284 14.20 -9.14 -17.27
C ASN A 284 15.65 -9.00 -16.80
N GLN A 285 16.63 -8.91 -17.70
CA GLN A 285 18.02 -8.59 -17.35
C GLN A 285 18.11 -7.21 -16.69
N ARG A 286 17.51 -6.16 -17.28
CA ARG A 286 17.51 -4.82 -16.70
C ARG A 286 16.88 -4.78 -15.30
N ARG A 287 15.74 -5.45 -15.11
CA ARG A 287 15.10 -5.61 -13.79
C ARG A 287 15.95 -6.39 -12.79
N GLN A 288 16.75 -7.36 -13.24
CA GLN A 288 17.70 -8.10 -12.39
C GLN A 288 18.92 -7.24 -12.03
N GLU A 289 19.41 -6.38 -12.94
CA GLU A 289 20.49 -5.44 -12.68
C GLU A 289 20.05 -4.32 -11.73
N GLU A 290 18.85 -3.76 -11.89
CA GLU A 290 18.25 -2.81 -10.96
C GLU A 290 18.08 -3.43 -9.56
N ARG A 291 17.59 -4.68 -9.47
CA ARG A 291 17.55 -5.41 -8.19
C ARG A 291 18.93 -5.64 -7.59
N ARG A 292 19.94 -5.98 -8.39
CA ARG A 292 21.32 -6.17 -7.92
C ARG A 292 21.90 -4.86 -7.39
N ARG A 293 21.72 -3.74 -8.10
CA ARG A 293 22.15 -2.41 -7.63
C ARG A 293 21.45 -2.02 -6.33
N LEU A 294 20.14 -2.26 -6.21
CA LEU A 294 19.42 -1.96 -4.97
C LEU A 294 19.93 -2.79 -3.78
N ILE A 295 20.24 -4.07 -4.01
CA ILE A 295 20.85 -4.95 -3.00
C ILE A 295 22.29 -4.50 -2.66
N GLU A 296 23.07 -4.07 -3.66
CA GLU A 296 24.44 -3.56 -3.49
C GLU A 296 24.46 -2.22 -2.72
N GLU A 297 23.50 -1.33 -2.98
CA GLU A 297 23.30 -0.08 -2.23
C GLU A 297 22.90 -0.38 -0.77
N ILE A 298 21.91 -1.26 -0.53
CA ILE A 298 21.47 -1.65 0.81
C ILE A 298 22.61 -2.32 1.59
N MET A 299 23.34 -3.28 1.00
CA MET A 299 24.49 -3.95 1.64
C MET A 299 25.64 -3.00 1.99
N LYS A 300 25.72 -1.86 1.32
CA LYS A 300 26.70 -0.80 1.55
C LYS A 300 26.22 0.22 2.59
N GLU A 301 24.92 0.50 2.62
CA GLU A 301 24.26 1.35 3.63
C GLU A 301 24.16 0.65 5.00
N GLU A 302 23.94 -0.67 5.02
CA GLU A 302 24.05 -1.54 6.21
C GLU A 302 25.50 -1.90 6.57
N GLY A 303 26.50 -1.40 5.84
CA GLY A 303 27.93 -1.52 6.18
C GLY A 303 28.53 -2.94 6.07
N MET A 304 27.90 -3.83 5.30
CA MET A 304 28.30 -5.24 5.17
C MET A 304 29.32 -5.53 4.04
N MET A 305 29.75 -4.52 3.28
CA MET A 305 30.90 -4.62 2.37
C MET A 305 32.08 -3.74 2.82
N LYS A 306 33.30 -4.25 2.60
CA LYS A 306 34.58 -3.59 2.83
C LYS A 306 35.32 -3.39 1.51
#